data_AF-A0A967FID6-F1
#
_entry.id   AF-A0A967FID6-F1
#
_cell.length_a   1.000
_cell.length_b   1.000
_cell.length_c   1.000
_cell.angle_alpha   90.00
_cell.angle_beta   90.00
_cell.angle_gamma   90.00
#
_symmetry.space_group_name_H-M   'P 1'
#
loop_
_entity.id
_entity.type
_entity.pdbx_description
1 polymer ?
#
loop_
_entity_poly.entity_id
_entity_poly.type
_entity_poly.pdbx_seq_one_letter_code
_entity_poly.pdbx_strand_id
1 'polypeptide(L)' 'GLLGTAVNVVQMVFGNMGEKSGTGVCFTRDPNTGENLFYGELLMNAQGEDVVAGIR' A
#
# COMPACT_ATOMS: atom_id res chain seq x y z
N GLY A 1 13.94 9.94 -29.32
CA GLY A 1 14.32 8.86 -28.38
C GLY A 1 13.39 8.89 -27.19
N LEU A 2 13.21 7.76 -26.49
CA LEU A 2 12.38 7.68 -25.27
C LEU A 2 13.01 8.49 -24.13
N LEU A 3 12.19 9.12 -23.29
CA LEU A 3 12.61 10.01 -22.19
C LEU A 3 13.29 9.30 -20.99
N GLY A 4 13.44 7.97 -21.05
CA GLY A 4 13.91 7.17 -19.93
C GLY A 4 12.91 7.13 -18.76
N THR A 5 13.28 6.47 -17.67
CA THR A 5 12.53 6.47 -16.40
C THR A 5 13.47 6.72 -15.24
N ALA A 6 13.00 7.43 -14.22
CA ALA A 6 13.76 7.66 -13.00
C ALA A 6 13.77 6.42 -12.09
N VAL A 7 14.68 6.41 -11.10
CA VAL A 7 14.81 5.34 -10.11
C VAL A 7 14.66 5.93 -8.72
N ASN A 8 13.86 5.29 -7.87
CA ASN A 8 13.69 5.66 -6.47
C ASN A 8 14.49 4.69 -5.58
N VAL A 9 15.36 5.23 -4.72
CA VAL A 9 16.07 4.48 -3.68
C VAL A 9 15.63 5.04 -2.33
N VAL A 10 15.04 4.19 -1.49
CA VAL A 10 14.42 4.58 -0.22
C VAL A 10 14.87 3.65 0.90
N GLN A 11 14.81 4.13 2.14
CA GLN A 11 15.05 3.29 3.31
C GLN A 11 13.87 2.33 3.52
N MET A 12 14.18 1.08 3.85
CA MET A 12 13.17 0.05 4.08
C MET A 12 12.45 0.22 5.43
N VAL A 13 11.14 -0.05 5.42
CA VAL A 13 10.28 -0.18 6.60
C VAL A 13 9.48 -1.47 6.45
N PHE A 14 9.24 -2.20 7.55
CA PHE A 14 8.73 -3.57 7.51
C PHE A 14 7.36 -3.69 8.19
N GLY A 15 6.33 -4.03 7.41
CA GLY A 15 4.98 -4.33 7.91
C GLY A 15 4.83 -5.75 8.48
N ASN A 16 5.86 -6.59 8.33
CA ASN A 16 5.86 -8.03 8.68
C ASN A 16 6.77 -8.37 9.87
N MET A 17 6.98 -7.44 10.81
CA MET A 17 7.78 -7.66 12.02
C MET A 17 6.94 -8.08 13.24
N GLY A 18 5.80 -8.74 13.01
CA GLY A 18 4.88 -9.24 14.04
C GLY A 18 3.58 -8.46 14.15
N GLU A 19 2.75 -8.85 15.13
CA GLU A 19 1.33 -8.46 15.24
C GLU A 19 1.06 -6.98 15.49
N LYS A 20 2.10 -6.18 15.77
CA LYS A 20 1.99 -4.71 15.90
C LYS A 20 2.46 -3.96 14.66
N SER A 21 2.77 -4.68 13.58
CA SER A 21 3.18 -4.16 12.29
C SER A 21 2.12 -4.47 11.24
N GLY A 22 2.03 -3.66 10.19
CA GLY A 22 1.12 -3.91 9.08
C GLY A 22 1.42 -3.02 7.88
N THR A 23 0.77 -3.31 6.77
CA THR A 23 0.83 -2.55 5.52
C THR A 23 -0.57 -2.35 4.97
N GLY A 24 -0.81 -1.25 4.27
CA GLY A 24 -2.12 -0.97 3.72
C GLY A 24 -2.09 0.05 2.58
N VAL A 25 -3.18 0.09 1.84
CA VAL A 25 -3.42 1.06 0.77
C VAL A 25 -4.76 1.73 1.06
N CYS A 26 -4.81 3.05 0.95
CA CYS A 26 -6.03 3.79 1.16
C CYS A 26 -6.16 4.97 0.20
N PHE A 27 -7.42 5.34 -0.02
CA PHE A 27 -7.86 6.53 -0.71
C PHE A 27 -8.53 7.46 0.30
N THR A 28 -8.31 8.76 0.12
CA THR A 28 -8.90 9.79 0.99
C THR A 28 -10.41 9.97 0.77
N ARG A 29 -10.93 9.40 -0.32
CA ARG A 29 -12.34 9.40 -0.74
C ARG A 29 -12.68 8.05 -1.37
N ASP A 30 -13.95 7.72 -1.45
CA ASP A 30 -14.39 6.52 -2.18
C ASP A 30 -14.03 6.68 -3.68
N PRO A 31 -13.16 5.81 -4.24
CA PRO A 31 -12.75 5.90 -5.64
C PRO A 31 -13.87 5.57 -6.64
N ASN A 32 -14.96 4.93 -6.22
CA ASN A 32 -16.09 4.56 -7.08
C ASN A 32 -17.15 5.66 -7.15
N THR A 33 -17.44 6.32 -6.02
CA THR A 33 -18.54 7.29 -5.89
C THR A 33 -18.07 8.74 -5.72
N GLY A 34 -16.86 8.95 -5.21
CA GLY A 34 -16.33 10.28 -4.86
C GLY A 34 -16.77 10.81 -3.50
N GLU A 35 -17.55 10.02 -2.73
CA GLU A 35 -17.97 10.40 -1.39
C GLU A 35 -16.77 10.65 -0.47
N ASN A 36 -16.94 11.60 0.46
CA ASN A 36 -15.90 11.99 1.41
C ASN A 36 -15.81 10.99 2.57
N LEU A 37 -15.45 9.75 2.24
CA LEU A 37 -15.27 8.64 3.15
C LEU A 37 -13.88 8.05 2.96
N PHE A 38 -13.21 7.74 4.07
CA PHE A 38 -11.92 7.05 4.04
C PHE A 38 -12.13 5.61 3.57
N TYR A 39 -11.45 5.21 2.49
CA TYR A 39 -11.59 3.90 1.87
C TYR A 39 -10.23 3.23 1.77
N GLY A 40 -10.05 2.02 2.30
CA GLY A 40 -8.78 1.33 2.19
C GLY A 40 -8.75 -0.04 2.85
N GLU A 41 -7.64 -0.74 2.63
CA GLU A 41 -7.36 -2.09 3.11
C GLU A 41 -6.05 -2.10 3.90
N LEU A 42 -6.00 -2.95 4.95
CA LEU A 42 -4.85 -3.13 5.82
C LEU A 42 -4.64 -4.62 6.08
N LEU A 43 -3.41 -5.09 5.90
CA LEU A 43 -2.96 -6.42 6.31
C LEU A 43 -1.97 -6.31 7.46
N MET A 44 -2.30 -6.96 8.57
CA MET A 44 -1.40 -7.08 9.73
C MET A 44 -0.32 -8.12 9.47
N ASN A 45 0.89 -7.85 9.95
CA ASN A 45 2.04 -8.74 9.85
C ASN A 45 2.28 -9.24 8.40
N ALA A 46 2.26 -8.31 7.44
CA ALA A 46 2.36 -8.54 6.00
C ALA A 46 3.23 -7.44 5.33
N GLN A 47 3.68 -7.66 4.10
CA GLN A 47 4.36 -6.65 3.29
C GLN A 47 3.46 -6.09 2.18
N GLY A 48 3.83 -4.93 1.61
CA GLY A 48 3.03 -4.24 0.60
C GLY A 48 2.68 -5.08 -0.62
N GLU A 49 3.55 -6.04 -0.99
CA GLU A 49 3.26 -7.01 -2.05
C GLU A 49 2.03 -7.86 -1.72
N ASP A 50 1.87 -8.29 -0.47
CA ASP A 50 0.75 -9.13 -0.04
C ASP A 50 -0.60 -8.39 -0.19
N VAL A 51 -0.59 -7.07 0.03
CA VAL A 51 -1.78 -6.21 -0.14
C VAL A 51 -2.17 -6.10 -1.61
N VAL A 52 -1.20 -6.01 -2.51
CA VAL A 52 -1.47 -5.90 -3.96
C VAL A 52 -1.83 -7.25 -4.57
N ALA A 53 -1.26 -8.34 -4.07
CA ALA A 53 -1.47 -9.67 -4.60
C ALA A 53 -2.79 -10.32 -4.13
N GLY A 54 -3.37 -9.84 -3.02
CA GLY A 54 -4.61 -10.40 -2.47
C GLY A 54 -4.47 -11.84 -1.97
N ILE A 55 -3.24 -12.26 -1.59
CA ILE A 55 -2.92 -13.64 -1.17
C ILE A 55 -3.23 -13.85 0.34
N ARG A 56 -4.02 -12.98 0.96
CA ARG A 56 -4.45 -13.10 2.35
C ARG A 56 -5.83 -12.53 2.62
#